data_AF-A0A7J4QJV7-F1
#
_entry.id   AF-A0A7J4QJV7-F1
#
_cell.length_a   1.000
_cell.length_b   1.000
_cell.length_c   1.000
_cell.angle_alpha   90.00
_cell.angle_beta   90.00
_cell.angle_gamma   90.00
#
_symmetry.space_group_name_H-M   'P 1'
#
loop_
_entity.id
_entity.type
_entity.pdbx_description
1 polymer ?
#
loop_
_entity_poly.entity_id
_entity_poly.type
_entity_poly.pdbx_seq_one_letter_code
_entity_poly.pdbx_strand_id
1 'polypeptide(L)'
;MTMLNQRKTTAATLILLMCLGALAGCVAPEEVEGLDGSSSLINLEAASTADCPNGGTVITSGVDVDGDGSLDATEAVASTVLCNGSDGTSGAEGADGTDGADGADGADGADGSNGADGADGAEGA
;
A
#
# COMPACT_ATOMS: atom_id res chain seq x y z
N MET A 1 -76.43 -51.15 -19.24
CA MET A 1 -75.40 -50.84 -20.27
C MET A 1 -74.59 -49.56 -19.97
N THR A 2 -74.51 -49.09 -18.71
CA THR A 2 -73.89 -47.80 -18.36
C THR A 2 -72.58 -47.92 -17.56
N MET A 3 -72.27 -49.10 -17.01
CA MET A 3 -71.10 -49.32 -16.15
C MET A 3 -69.79 -49.63 -16.91
N LEU A 4 -69.87 -50.05 -18.19
CA LEU A 4 -68.69 -50.42 -18.99
C LEU A 4 -68.05 -49.21 -19.71
N ASN A 5 -68.83 -48.14 -19.94
CA ASN A 5 -68.32 -46.91 -20.56
C ASN A 5 -67.57 -46.02 -19.56
N GLN A 6 -67.91 -46.08 -18.26
CA GLN A 6 -67.28 -45.24 -17.24
C GLN A 6 -65.83 -45.64 -16.95
N ARG A 7 -65.49 -46.94 -17.11
CA ARG A 7 -64.11 -47.44 -16.96
C ARG A 7 -63.22 -47.11 -18.17
N LYS A 8 -63.80 -47.00 -19.37
CA LYS A 8 -63.09 -46.64 -20.61
C LYS A 8 -62.80 -45.14 -20.69
N THR A 9 -63.72 -44.29 -20.23
CA THR A 9 -63.53 -42.83 -20.19
C THR A 9 -62.50 -42.42 -19.14
N THR A 10 -62.51 -43.02 -17.94
CA THR A 10 -61.50 -42.72 -16.91
C THR A 10 -60.08 -43.18 -17.30
N ALA A 11 -59.94 -44.29 -18.02
CA ALA A 11 -58.64 -44.75 -18.50
C ALA A 11 -58.10 -43.85 -19.63
N ALA A 12 -58.96 -43.44 -20.56
CA ALA A 12 -58.58 -42.54 -21.65
C ALA A 12 -58.22 -41.13 -21.16
N THR A 13 -58.91 -40.61 -20.14
CA THR A 13 -58.58 -39.31 -19.54
C THR A 13 -57.31 -39.36 -18.71
N LEU A 14 -57.01 -40.47 -18.00
CA LEU A 14 -55.74 -40.61 -17.27
C LEU A 14 -54.53 -40.71 -18.21
N ILE A 15 -54.67 -41.41 -19.33
CA ILE A 15 -53.60 -41.55 -20.35
C ILE A 15 -53.36 -40.21 -21.06
N LEU A 16 -54.42 -39.44 -21.34
CA LEU A 16 -54.29 -38.10 -21.94
C LEU A 16 -53.65 -37.10 -20.96
N LEU A 17 -53.92 -37.22 -19.66
CA LEU A 17 -53.30 -36.39 -18.61
C LEU A 17 -51.80 -36.72 -18.43
N MET A 18 -51.40 -37.97 -18.62
CA MET A 18 -49.98 -38.39 -18.58
C MET A 18 -49.20 -37.94 -19.82
N CYS A 19 -49.85 -37.81 -20.99
CA CYS A 19 -49.18 -37.32 -22.20
C CYS A 19 -48.96 -35.79 -22.22
N LEU A 20 -49.75 -35.00 -21.47
CA LEU A 20 -49.57 -33.55 -21.36
C LEU A 20 -48.38 -33.15 -20.46
N GLY A 21 -47.89 -34.06 -19.61
CA GLY A 21 -46.75 -33.83 -18.72
C GLY A 21 -45.37 -33.98 -19.37
N ALA A 22 -45.29 -34.44 -20.62
CA ALA A 22 -44.02 -34.70 -21.31
C ALA A 22 -43.49 -33.52 -22.15
N LEU A 23 -44.16 -32.36 -22.15
CA LEU A 23 -43.73 -31.16 -22.89
C LEU A 23 -43.11 -30.05 -22.03
N ALA A 24 -42.85 -30.28 -20.74
CA ALA A 24 -42.11 -29.34 -19.90
C ALA A 24 -40.61 -29.70 -19.75
N GLY A 25 -40.08 -30.47 -20.72
CA GLY A 25 -38.71 -30.99 -20.70
C GLY A 25 -37.92 -30.64 -21.95
N CYS A 26 -37.98 -29.39 -22.42
CA CYS A 26 -36.94 -28.78 -23.25
C CYS A 26 -37.15 -27.26 -23.34
N VAL A 27 -37.29 -26.58 -22.20
CA VAL A 27 -36.85 -25.19 -22.14
C VAL A 27 -35.33 -25.27 -22.05
N ALA A 28 -34.63 -24.60 -22.97
CA ALA A 28 -33.18 -24.42 -22.90
C ALA A 28 -32.80 -24.15 -21.43
N PRO A 29 -31.71 -24.70 -20.89
CA PRO A 29 -31.28 -24.30 -19.56
C PRO A 29 -31.20 -22.79 -19.64
N GLU A 30 -32.07 -22.11 -18.89
CA GLU A 30 -31.85 -20.72 -18.59
C GLU A 30 -30.38 -20.69 -18.18
N GLU A 31 -29.59 -19.86 -18.87
CA GLU A 31 -28.27 -19.51 -18.39
C GLU A 31 -28.47 -19.27 -16.90
N VAL A 32 -28.07 -20.23 -16.08
CA VAL A 32 -28.13 -20.05 -14.64
C VAL A 32 -27.02 -19.06 -14.47
N GLU A 33 -27.35 -17.76 -14.54
CA GLU A 33 -26.45 -16.72 -14.13
C GLU A 33 -25.99 -17.20 -12.75
N GLY A 34 -24.74 -17.65 -12.69
CA GLY A 34 -24.20 -18.25 -11.48
C GLY A 34 -24.49 -17.26 -10.37
N LEU A 35 -24.95 -17.72 -9.20
CA LEU A 35 -25.30 -16.81 -8.10
C LEU A 35 -24.18 -15.77 -7.98
N ASP A 36 -24.54 -14.50 -8.13
CA ASP A 36 -23.58 -13.43 -7.96
C ASP A 36 -22.96 -13.62 -6.58
N GLY A 37 -21.65 -13.91 -6.58
CA GLY A 37 -20.93 -14.08 -5.33
C GLY A 37 -21.04 -12.77 -4.56
N SER A 38 -21.32 -12.84 -3.26
CA SER A 38 -21.36 -11.64 -2.42
C SER A 38 -20.02 -10.90 -2.51
N SER A 39 -20.08 -9.58 -2.67
CA SER A 39 -18.90 -8.73 -2.85
C SER A 39 -18.06 -8.74 -1.57
N SER A 40 -16.78 -9.11 -1.66
CA SER A 40 -15.86 -8.97 -0.52
C SER A 40 -15.20 -7.60 -0.58
N LEU A 41 -15.41 -6.78 0.44
CA LEU A 41 -14.87 -5.42 0.51
C LEU A 41 -13.78 -5.31 1.57
N ILE A 42 -12.83 -4.42 1.30
CA ILE A 42 -11.77 -4.01 2.23
C ILE A 42 -11.85 -2.48 2.34
N ASN A 43 -12.04 -1.98 3.56
CA ASN A 43 -12.02 -0.57 3.87
C ASN A 43 -10.76 -0.22 4.69
N LEU A 44 -10.15 0.92 4.36
CA LEU A 44 -8.94 1.43 4.99
C LEU A 44 -9.24 2.78 5.61
N GLU A 45 -9.15 2.85 6.92
CA GLU A 45 -9.39 4.07 7.68
C GLU A 45 -8.15 4.47 8.47
N ALA A 46 -8.01 5.75 8.79
CA ALA A 46 -6.88 6.19 9.63
C ALA A 46 -7.02 5.60 11.04
N ALA A 47 -5.93 5.01 11.55
CA ALA A 47 -5.89 4.57 12.94
C ALA A 47 -5.93 5.76 13.90
N SER A 48 -6.52 5.55 15.07
CA SER A 48 -6.54 6.56 16.12
C SER A 48 -5.13 6.83 16.62
N THR A 49 -4.87 8.06 17.06
CA THR A 49 -3.59 8.42 17.70
C THR A 49 -3.40 7.78 19.08
N ALA A 50 -4.46 7.19 19.64
CA ALA A 50 -4.40 6.42 20.89
C ALA A 50 -3.83 5.02 20.64
N ASP A 51 -4.20 4.37 19.54
CA ASP A 51 -3.72 3.03 19.18
C ASP A 51 -2.38 3.09 18.45
N CYS A 52 -2.21 4.05 17.54
CA CYS A 52 -1.00 4.26 16.75
C CYS A 52 -0.50 5.70 16.88
N PRO A 53 0.39 6.01 17.85
CA PRO A 53 0.89 7.37 18.08
C PRO A 53 1.61 7.98 16.86
N ASN A 54 2.27 7.15 16.04
CA ASN A 54 2.97 7.58 14.82
C ASN A 54 2.07 7.49 13.57
N GLY A 55 0.75 7.40 13.76
CA GLY A 55 -0.20 7.11 12.70
C GLY A 55 -0.19 5.64 12.26
N GLY A 56 -1.15 5.30 11.42
CA GLY A 56 -1.37 3.96 10.92
C GLY A 56 -2.72 3.85 10.22
N THR A 57 -3.09 2.63 9.86
CA THR A 57 -4.33 2.32 9.15
C THR A 57 -5.07 1.19 9.86
N VAL A 58 -6.39 1.35 10.04
CA VAL A 58 -7.29 0.26 10.38
C VAL A 58 -7.76 -0.36 9.08
N ILE A 59 -7.54 -1.66 8.93
CA ILE A 59 -7.97 -2.45 7.79
C ILE A 59 -9.17 -3.26 8.27
N THR A 60 -10.34 -2.97 7.72
CA THR A 60 -11.56 -3.75 7.92
C THR A 60 -11.89 -4.52 6.66
N SER A 61 -12.24 -5.79 6.80
CA SER A 61 -12.62 -6.64 5.68
C SER A 61 -13.87 -7.44 6.02
N GLY A 62 -14.71 -7.65 5.02
CA GLY A 62 -15.94 -8.40 5.19
C GLY A 62 -16.64 -8.64 3.85
N VAL A 63 -17.88 -9.10 3.95
CA VAL A 63 -18.73 -9.38 2.80
C VAL A 63 -19.87 -8.37 2.83
N ASP A 64 -20.02 -7.61 1.76
CA ASP A 64 -21.17 -6.74 1.48
C ASP A 64 -22.36 -7.66 1.15
N VAL A 65 -23.19 -7.90 2.16
CA VAL A 65 -24.29 -8.86 2.12
C VAL A 65 -25.53 -8.19 1.52
N ASP A 66 -25.72 -6.90 1.74
CA ASP A 66 -26.89 -6.17 1.24
C ASP A 66 -26.68 -5.51 -0.13
N GLY A 67 -25.45 -5.52 -0.64
CA GLY A 67 -25.07 -5.12 -1.99
C GLY A 67 -25.04 -3.61 -2.19
N ASP A 68 -24.87 -2.84 -1.11
CA ASP A 68 -24.88 -1.39 -1.17
C ASP A 68 -23.51 -0.77 -1.53
N GLY A 69 -22.47 -1.60 -1.63
CA GLY A 69 -21.11 -1.21 -2.01
C GLY A 69 -20.28 -0.62 -0.86
N SER A 70 -20.76 -0.71 0.38
CA SER A 70 -20.06 -0.31 1.60
C SER A 70 -19.87 -1.51 2.53
N LEU A 71 -19.04 -1.33 3.57
CA LEU A 71 -18.82 -2.37 4.59
C LEU A 71 -19.35 -1.86 5.92
N ASP A 72 -20.56 -2.27 6.28
CA ASP A 72 -21.19 -1.87 7.53
C ASP A 72 -20.58 -2.57 8.75
N ALA A 73 -20.87 -2.03 9.94
CA ALA A 73 -20.37 -2.58 11.21
C ALA A 73 -20.80 -4.04 11.46
N THR A 74 -21.91 -4.48 10.84
CA THR A 74 -22.42 -5.85 10.96
C THR A 74 -21.78 -6.80 9.95
N GLU A 75 -21.21 -6.26 8.88
CA GLU A 75 -20.64 -6.99 7.75
C GLU A 75 -19.12 -7.16 7.87
N ALA A 76 -18.48 -6.30 8.66
CA ALA A 76 -17.06 -6.41 8.98
C ALA A 76 -16.76 -7.72 9.74
N VAL A 77 -16.12 -8.67 9.07
CA VAL A 77 -15.75 -9.98 9.63
C VAL A 77 -14.39 -9.95 10.31
N ALA A 78 -13.47 -9.12 9.81
CA ALA A 78 -12.15 -8.94 10.41
C ALA A 78 -11.74 -7.47 10.41
N SER A 79 -11.07 -7.07 11.50
CA SER A 79 -10.47 -5.74 11.66
C SER A 79 -9.08 -5.91 12.22
N THR A 80 -8.10 -5.21 11.64
CA THR A 80 -6.71 -5.22 12.11
C THR A 80 -6.16 -3.81 12.04
N VAL A 81 -5.46 -3.40 13.10
CA VAL A 81 -4.78 -2.11 13.16
C VAL A 81 -3.32 -2.31 12.74
N LEU A 82 -2.88 -1.58 11.73
CA LEU A 82 -1.50 -1.54 11.26
C LEU A 82 -0.88 -0.18 11.62
N CYS A 83 0.02 -0.17 12.60
CA CYS A 83 0.71 1.06 13.00
C CYS A 83 1.99 1.30 12.18
N ASN A 84 2.30 2.57 11.94
CA ASN A 84 3.58 2.98 11.38
C ASN A 84 4.72 2.74 12.39
N GLY A 85 5.94 2.57 11.86
CA GLY A 85 7.15 2.57 12.68
C GLY A 85 7.38 3.91 13.39
N SER A 86 8.21 3.89 14.42
CA SER A 86 8.73 5.13 14.99
C SER A 86 9.73 5.78 14.05
N ASP A 87 9.86 7.09 14.14
CA ASP A 87 10.90 7.82 13.42
C ASP A 87 12.29 7.29 13.79
N GLY A 88 13.18 7.29 12.81
CA GLY A 88 14.59 6.95 13.02
C GLY A 88 15.28 7.99 13.91
N THR A 89 16.36 7.58 14.57
CA THR A 89 17.22 8.53 15.28
C THR A 89 17.90 9.47 14.29
N SER A 90 18.12 10.72 14.71
CA SER A 90 18.98 11.63 13.96
C SER A 90 20.37 11.02 13.71
N GLY A 91 20.96 11.33 12.56
CA GLY A 91 22.34 10.94 12.27
C GLY A 91 23.33 11.59 13.24
N ALA A 92 24.49 10.97 13.41
CA ALA A 92 25.58 11.58 14.16
C ALA A 92 26.04 12.89 13.50
N GLU A 93 26.52 13.83 14.30
CA GLU A 93 27.17 15.03 13.81
C GLU A 93 28.41 14.65 12.98
N GLY A 94 28.72 15.46 11.96
CA GLY A 94 29.95 15.29 11.18
C GLY A 94 31.18 15.58 12.03
N ALA A 95 32.31 14.94 11.71
CA ALA A 95 33.58 15.29 12.32
C ALA A 95 33.99 16.72 11.95
N ASP A 96 34.70 17.38 12.86
CA ASP A 96 35.33 18.67 12.58
C ASP A 96 36.31 18.57 11.40
N GLY A 97 36.46 19.67 10.67
CA GLY A 97 37.48 19.79 9.64
C GLY A 97 38.90 19.71 10.23
N THR A 98 39.85 19.28 9.43
CA THR A 98 41.27 19.37 9.83
C THR A 98 41.73 20.82 9.84
N ASP A 99 42.68 21.15 10.72
CA ASP A 99 43.36 22.43 10.69
C ASP A 99 44.00 22.69 9.31
N GLY A 100 44.09 23.97 8.93
CA GLY A 100 44.81 24.37 7.73
C GLY A 100 46.31 24.10 7.86
N ALA A 101 47.00 23.95 6.72
CA ALA A 101 48.45 23.89 6.73
C ALA A 101 49.05 25.21 7.23
N ASP A 102 50.19 25.13 7.92
CA ASP A 102 50.97 26.31 8.29
C ASP A 102 51.37 27.11 7.04
N GLY A 103 51.49 28.44 7.22
CA GLY A 103 52.00 29.32 6.17
C GLY A 103 53.46 29.00 5.83
N ALA A 104 53.87 29.31 4.60
CA ALA A 104 55.28 29.22 4.23
C ALA A 104 56.11 30.23 5.04
N ASP A 105 57.35 29.86 5.36
CA ASP A 105 58.31 30.75 5.98
C ASP A 105 58.54 32.01 5.11
N GLY A 106 58.84 33.13 5.77
CA GLY A 106 59.21 34.37 5.09
C GLY A 106 60.52 34.22 4.33
N ALA A 107 60.68 34.97 3.24
CA ALA A 107 61.96 35.04 2.54
C ALA A 107 63.04 35.63 3.46
N ASP A 108 64.28 35.15 3.32
CA ASP A 108 65.43 35.72 3.99
C ASP A 108 65.59 37.22 3.67
N GLY A 109 66.11 37.98 4.64
CA GLY A 109 66.44 39.39 4.45
C GLY A 109 67.56 39.56 3.42
N ALA A 110 67.55 40.68 2.70
CA ALA A 110 68.66 41.02 1.83
C ALA A 110 69.96 41.20 2.63
N ASP A 111 71.08 40.75 2.06
CA ASP A 111 72.41 40.99 2.62
C ASP A 111 72.67 42.49 2.83
N GLY A 112 73.41 42.82 3.89
CA GLY A 112 73.83 44.20 4.16
C GLY A 112 74.79 44.71 3.08
N SER A 113 74.72 46.01 2.78
CA SER A 113 75.72 46.66 1.92
C SER A 113 77.10 46.57 2.54
N ASN A 114 78.13 46.31 1.72
CA ASN A 114 79.52 46.44 2.15
C ASN A 114 79.78 47.84 2.75
N GLY A 115 80.63 47.90 3.77
CA GLY A 115 81.08 49.17 4.33
C GLY A 115 81.83 50.00 3.29
N ALA A 116 81.80 51.33 3.44
CA ALA A 116 82.64 52.20 2.62
C ALA A 116 84.11 51.88 2.87
N ASP A 117 84.93 51.96 1.81
CA ASP A 117 86.37 51.87 1.94
C ASP A 117 86.90 52.94 2.90
N GLY A 118 87.94 52.60 3.66
CA GLY A 118 88.60 53.54 4.55
C GLY A 118 89.21 54.70 3.75
N ALA A 119 89.24 55.90 4.32
CA ALA A 119 89.95 57.02 3.71
C ALA A 119 91.43 56.69 3.56
N ASP A 120 92.01 57.03 2.41
CA ASP A 120 93.46 56.94 2.19
C ASP A 120 94.19 57.73 3.28
N GLY A 121 95.28 57.15 3.80
CA GLY A 121 96.13 57.82 4.78
C GLY A 121 96.75 59.09 4.19
N ALA A 122 96.87 60.14 4.99
CA ALA A 122 97.57 61.36 4.57
C ALA A 122 99.03 61.03 4.19
N GLU A 123 99.49 61.52 3.04
CA GLU A 123 100.88 61.40 2.61
C GLU A 123 101.81 62.06 3.65
N GLY A 124 102.79 61.30 4.15
CA GLY A 124 103.74 61.76 5.16
C GLY A 124 104.74 62.77 4.58
N ALA A 125 104.97 63.86 5.32
CA ALA A 125 105.92 64.94 5.01
C ALA A 125 107.38 64.55 5.30
#